data_AF-A0AAU9FAT4-F1
#
_entry.id   AF-A0AAU9FAT4-F1
#
_cell.length_a   1.000
_cell.length_b   1.000
_cell.length_c   1.000
_cell.angle_alpha   90.00
_cell.angle_beta   90.00
_cell.angle_gamma   90.00
#
_symmetry.space_group_name_H-M   'P 1'
#
loop_
_entity.id
_entity.type
_entity.pdbx_description
1 polymer ?
#
loop_
_entity_poly.entity_id
_entity_poly.type
_entity_poly.pdbx_seq_one_letter_code
_entity_poly.pdbx_strand_id
1 'polypeptide(L)'
;MNRSPNPTSLGKQNGALVLEVLKVLGRPASISEVAERVSTVYKLPLQPIQPVVADVLRAGVAQGFFHCRFGCYSLVPSVVEQLSRDIDEYAVRVLTRKTAQISPLMKMLQQLDESPLVSGNSNRLVYLHDPNYPQWSSVSDNH
;
A
#
# COMPACT_ATOMS: atom_id res chain seq x y z
N MET A 1 22.93 0.53 23.38
CA MET A 1 21.74 -0.13 22.81
C MET A 1 21.22 0.76 21.68
N ASN A 2 21.62 0.48 20.44
CA ASN A 2 21.14 1.21 19.26
C ASN A 2 19.68 0.85 19.05
N ARG A 3 18.77 1.81 19.29
CA ARG A 3 17.39 1.73 18.80
C ARG A 3 17.47 1.87 17.29
N SER A 4 17.42 0.74 16.58
CA SER A 4 17.22 0.75 15.13
C SER A 4 16.00 1.65 14.82
N PRO A 5 16.09 2.54 13.83
CA PRO A 5 14.93 3.29 13.39
C PRO A 5 13.86 2.29 12.96
N ASN A 6 12.69 2.32 13.60
CA ASN A 6 11.53 1.57 13.14
C ASN A 6 11.31 1.99 11.68
N PRO A 7 11.39 1.06 10.70
CA PRO A 7 10.98 1.33 9.32
C PRO A 7 9.63 1.97 9.38
N THR A 8 9.58 3.24 9.04
CA THR A 8 8.33 3.97 8.96
C THR A 8 7.46 3.18 8.01
N SER A 9 6.22 2.95 8.42
CA SER A 9 5.32 1.91 7.98
C SER A 9 4.99 1.88 6.48
N LEU A 10 5.64 2.66 5.62
CA LEU A 10 5.41 2.71 4.18
C LEU A 10 5.65 1.35 3.50
N GLY A 11 6.66 0.58 3.90
CA GLY A 11 6.77 -0.80 3.40
C GLY A 11 5.71 -1.77 3.91
N LYS A 12 4.94 -1.40 4.94
CA LYS A 12 3.75 -2.11 5.43
C LYS A 12 2.45 -1.42 4.97
N GLN A 13 2.51 -0.48 4.03
CA GLN A 13 1.37 0.35 3.59
C GLN A 13 1.39 0.60 2.07
N ASN A 14 2.11 -0.23 1.30
CA ASN A 14 2.23 -0.07 -0.14
C ASN A 14 0.87 -0.20 -0.85
N GLY A 15 0.01 -1.10 -0.39
CA GLY A 15 -1.38 -1.26 -0.80
C GLY A 15 -2.20 -0.02 -0.53
N ALA A 16 -2.14 0.52 0.69
CA ALA A 16 -2.86 1.74 1.08
C ALA A 16 -2.44 2.96 0.24
N LEU A 17 -1.14 3.11 0.01
CA LEU A 17 -0.55 4.19 -0.78
C LEU A 17 -0.96 4.12 -2.26
N VAL A 18 -0.94 2.94 -2.88
CA VAL A 18 -1.40 2.76 -4.26
C VAL A 18 -2.92 3.01 -4.37
N LEU A 19 -3.69 2.59 -3.35
CA LEU A 19 -5.12 2.89 -3.24
C LEU A 19 -5.37 4.40 -3.23
N GLU A 20 -4.65 5.14 -2.41
CA GLU A 20 -4.77 6.60 -2.30
C GLU A 20 -4.40 7.29 -3.61
N VAL A 21 -3.29 6.90 -4.25
CA VAL A 21 -2.86 7.47 -5.52
C VAL A 21 -3.89 7.24 -6.62
N LEU A 22 -4.43 6.03 -6.76
CA LEU A 22 -5.49 5.76 -7.75
C LEU A 22 -6.78 6.53 -7.44
N LYS A 23 -7.10 6.73 -6.16
CA LYS A 23 -8.27 7.52 -5.73
C LYS A 23 -8.11 8.99 -6.16
N VAL A 24 -6.92 9.56 -5.94
CA VAL A 24 -6.61 10.95 -6.33
C VAL A 24 -6.58 11.12 -7.84
N LEU A 25 -6.10 10.12 -8.59
CA LEU A 25 -6.13 10.16 -10.05
C LEU A 25 -7.57 10.14 -10.60
N GLY A 26 -8.50 9.47 -9.92
CA GLY A 26 -9.94 9.50 -10.26
C GLY A 26 -10.30 8.89 -11.62
N ARG A 27 -9.34 8.23 -12.28
CA ARG A 27 -9.48 7.60 -13.60
C ARG A 27 -8.60 6.35 -13.69
N PRO A 28 -8.85 5.44 -14.64
CA PRO A 28 -7.92 4.37 -14.94
C PRO A 28 -6.52 4.91 -15.27
N ALA A 29 -5.48 4.28 -14.71
CA ALA A 29 -4.09 4.70 -14.86
C ALA A 29 -3.15 3.51 -15.04
N SER A 30 -2.11 3.69 -15.84
CA SER A 30 -1.06 2.69 -16.05
C SER A 30 -0.15 2.54 -14.83
N ILE A 31 0.62 1.45 -14.78
CA ILE A 31 1.65 1.23 -13.74
C ILE A 31 2.62 2.41 -13.69
N SER A 32 3.04 2.92 -14.85
CA SER A 32 3.98 4.04 -14.94
C SER A 32 3.39 5.32 -14.36
N GLU A 33 2.15 5.66 -14.72
CA GLU A 33 1.48 6.86 -14.16
C GLU A 33 1.32 6.77 -12.63
N VAL A 34 0.94 5.59 -12.13
CA VAL A 34 0.83 5.37 -10.67
C VAL A 34 2.20 5.49 -10.02
N ALA A 35 3.23 4.85 -10.58
CA ALA A 35 4.60 4.90 -10.05
C ALA A 35 5.20 6.31 -10.07
N GLU A 36 4.99 7.07 -11.14
CA GLU A 36 5.39 8.48 -11.25
C GLU A 36 4.70 9.33 -10.19
N ARG A 37 3.40 9.11 -9.97
CA ARG A 37 2.65 9.84 -8.96
C ARG A 37 3.13 9.51 -7.55
N VAL A 38 3.37 8.23 -7.24
CA VAL A 38 3.98 7.80 -5.97
C VAL A 38 5.35 8.43 -5.79
N SER A 39 6.21 8.32 -6.80
CA SER A 39 7.56 8.90 -6.81
C SER A 39 7.52 10.40 -6.52
N THR A 40 6.60 11.12 -7.15
CA THR A 40 6.45 12.57 -6.99
C THR A 40 5.94 12.95 -5.60
N VAL A 41 4.87 12.31 -5.11
CA VAL A 41 4.22 12.66 -3.83
C VAL A 41 5.15 12.38 -2.66
N TYR A 42 5.83 11.23 -2.68
CA TYR A 42 6.67 10.78 -1.58
C TYR A 42 8.16 11.08 -1.77
N LYS A 43 8.52 11.78 -2.86
CA LYS A 43 9.91 12.13 -3.23
C LYS A 43 10.83 10.90 -3.29
N LEU A 44 10.35 9.85 -3.93
CA LEU A 44 11.03 8.55 -4.06
C LEU A 44 11.64 8.40 -5.46
N PRO A 45 12.78 7.70 -5.63
CA PRO A 45 13.31 7.38 -6.95
C PRO A 45 12.35 6.45 -7.73
N LEU A 46 12.07 6.79 -8.99
CA LEU A 46 11.09 6.09 -9.83
C LEU A 46 11.46 4.64 -10.15
N GLN A 47 12.74 4.38 -10.47
CA GLN A 47 13.20 3.05 -10.87
C GLN A 47 12.90 1.94 -9.84
N PRO A 48 13.23 2.10 -8.54
CA PRO A 48 12.94 1.06 -7.55
C PRO A 48 11.46 0.96 -7.15
N ILE A 49 10.66 2.03 -7.31
CA ILE A 49 9.24 2.01 -6.91
C ILE A 49 8.32 1.39 -7.99
N GLN A 50 8.69 1.52 -9.26
CA GLN A 50 7.89 0.99 -10.36
C GLN A 50 7.58 -0.52 -10.26
N PRO A 51 8.55 -1.43 -9.97
CA PRO A 51 8.23 -2.84 -9.77
C PRO A 51 7.31 -3.07 -8.56
N VAL A 52 7.56 -2.37 -7.44
CA VAL A 52 6.71 -2.46 -6.24
C VAL A 52 5.25 -2.09 -6.55
N VAL A 53 5.05 -0.97 -7.25
CA VAL A 53 3.72 -0.52 -7.68
C VAL A 53 3.06 -1.55 -8.60
N ALA A 54 3.82 -2.14 -9.53
CA ALA A 54 3.32 -3.19 -10.40
C ALA A 54 2.80 -4.40 -9.61
N ASP A 55 3.54 -4.83 -8.59
CA ASP A 55 3.19 -6.01 -7.79
C ASP A 55 2.00 -5.74 -6.86
N VAL A 56 1.93 -4.57 -6.23
CA VAL A 56 0.73 -4.14 -5.47
C VAL A 56 -0.50 -4.10 -6.36
N LEU A 57 -0.39 -3.54 -7.57
CA LEU A 57 -1.49 -3.46 -8.51
C LEU A 57 -1.97 -4.85 -8.94
N ARG A 58 -1.06 -5.79 -9.21
CA ARG A 58 -1.41 -7.18 -9.55
C ARG A 58 -2.06 -7.91 -8.38
N ALA A 59 -1.47 -7.83 -7.19
CA ALA A 59 -2.00 -8.45 -5.98
C ALA A 59 -3.38 -7.87 -5.61
N GLY A 60 -3.55 -6.55 -5.75
CA GLY A 60 -4.83 -5.89 -5.49
C GLY A 60 -5.91 -6.24 -6.51
N VAL A 61 -5.55 -6.59 -7.75
CA VAL A 61 -6.53 -7.21 -8.69
C VAL A 61 -6.96 -8.58 -8.18
N ALA A 62 -6.02 -9.43 -7.76
CA ALA A 62 -6.34 -10.77 -7.24
C ALA A 62 -7.22 -10.73 -5.97
N GLN A 63 -7.04 -9.69 -5.14
CA GLN A 63 -7.82 -9.47 -3.92
C GLN A 63 -9.09 -8.64 -4.15
N GLY A 64 -9.35 -8.17 -5.37
CA GLY A 64 -10.57 -7.43 -5.72
C GLY A 64 -10.58 -5.94 -5.35
N PHE A 65 -9.45 -5.35 -4.96
CA PHE A 65 -9.32 -3.89 -4.75
C PHE A 65 -9.28 -3.11 -6.07
N PHE A 66 -8.76 -3.72 -7.13
CA PHE A 66 -8.55 -3.07 -8.42
C PHE A 66 -9.18 -3.85 -9.58
N HIS A 67 -9.60 -3.11 -10.61
CA HIS A 67 -9.83 -3.64 -11.95
C HIS A 67 -8.66 -3.29 -12.86
N CYS A 68 -8.25 -4.23 -13.70
CA CYS A 68 -7.28 -3.97 -14.78
C CYS A 68 -7.94 -4.18 -16.14
N ARG A 69 -7.88 -3.16 -16.99
CA ARG A 69 -8.38 -3.22 -18.37
C ARG A 69 -7.41 -2.49 -19.30
N PHE A 70 -6.96 -3.15 -20.36
CA PHE A 70 -5.99 -2.60 -21.32
C PHE A 70 -4.72 -2.04 -20.67
N GLY A 71 -4.22 -2.71 -19.62
CA GLY A 71 -3.02 -2.28 -18.88
C GLY A 71 -3.23 -1.09 -17.94
N CYS A 72 -4.46 -0.59 -17.82
CA CYS A 72 -4.83 0.48 -16.90
C CYS A 72 -5.58 -0.08 -15.70
N TYR A 73 -5.24 0.42 -14.53
CA TYR A 73 -5.79 0.03 -13.24
C TYR A 73 -6.75 1.09 -12.72
N SER A 74 -7.85 0.66 -12.12
CA SER A 74 -8.84 1.52 -11.49
C SER A 74 -9.34 0.88 -10.20
N LEU A 75 -9.83 1.70 -9.28
CA LEU A 75 -10.41 1.21 -8.03
C LEU A 75 -11.77 0.55 -8.28
N VAL A 76 -12.09 -0.46 -7.48
CA VAL A 76 -13.47 -0.96 -7.36
C VAL A 76 -14.25 -0.02 -6.43
N PRO A 77 -15.21 0.79 -6.91
CA PRO A 77 -15.80 1.87 -6.11
C PRO A 77 -16.44 1.38 -4.80
N SER A 78 -17.18 0.27 -4.86
CA SER A 78 -17.84 -0.33 -3.71
C SER A 78 -16.87 -0.76 -2.61
N VAL A 79 -15.67 -1.24 -2.98
CA VAL A 79 -14.63 -1.65 -2.03
C VAL A 79 -14.06 -0.44 -1.30
N VAL A 80 -13.82 0.66 -2.01
CA VAL A 80 -13.29 1.90 -1.42
C VAL A 80 -14.31 2.55 -0.48
N GLU A 81 -15.57 2.58 -0.88
CA GLU A 81 -16.66 3.12 -0.07
C GLU A 81 -16.89 2.29 1.21
N GLN A 82 -16.80 0.97 1.11
CA GLN A 82 -16.91 0.10 2.28
C GLN A 82 -15.69 0.24 3.18
N LEU A 83 -14.47 0.26 2.62
CA LEU A 83 -13.25 0.44 3.40
C LEU A 83 -13.25 1.77 4.17
N SER A 84 -13.72 2.85 3.55
CA SER A 84 -13.83 4.17 4.21
C SER A 84 -14.78 4.09 5.41
N ARG A 85 -15.96 3.47 5.23
CA ARG A 85 -16.94 3.27 6.32
C ARG A 85 -16.39 2.38 7.44
N ASP A 86 -15.68 1.32 7.10
CA ASP A 86 -15.08 0.41 8.06
C ASP A 86 -14.03 1.13 8.94
N ILE A 87 -13.23 2.01 8.32
CA ILE A 87 -12.23 2.84 9.03
C ILE A 87 -12.92 3.85 9.95
N ASP A 88 -13.97 4.53 9.47
CA ASP A 88 -14.73 5.49 10.28
C ASP A 88 -15.38 4.81 11.48
N GLU A 89 -15.98 3.63 11.29
CA GLU A 89 -16.58 2.85 12.38
C GLU A 89 -15.52 2.40 13.39
N TYR A 90 -14.38 1.92 12.90
CA TYR A 90 -13.25 1.55 13.75
C TYR A 90 -12.77 2.74 14.58
N ALA A 91 -12.59 3.91 13.96
CA ALA A 91 -12.17 5.13 14.65
C ALA A 91 -13.17 5.56 15.73
N VAL A 92 -14.47 5.54 15.43
CA VAL A 92 -15.52 5.84 16.42
C VAL A 92 -15.46 4.88 17.61
N ARG A 93 -15.27 3.58 17.38
CA ARG A 93 -15.15 2.58 18.46
C ARG A 93 -13.92 2.83 19.33
N VAL A 94 -12.77 3.12 18.72
CA VAL A 94 -11.54 3.47 19.45
C VAL A 94 -11.73 4.73 20.29
N LEU A 95 -12.28 5.80 19.71
CA LEU A 95 -12.51 7.07 20.40
C LEU A 95 -13.51 6.93 21.56
N THR A 96 -14.50 6.06 21.42
CA THR A 96 -15.48 5.76 22.48
C THR A 96 -15.00 4.71 23.48
N ARG A 97 -13.72 4.29 23.43
CA ARG A 97 -13.10 3.26 24.28
C ARG A 97 -13.87 1.93 24.28
N LYS A 98 -14.58 1.65 23.19
CA LYS A 98 -15.24 0.36 22.96
C LYS A 98 -14.24 -0.59 22.30
N THR A 99 -14.49 -1.89 22.42
CA THR A 99 -13.69 -2.90 21.71
C THR A 99 -13.80 -2.66 20.20
N ALA A 100 -12.70 -2.27 19.59
CA ALA A 100 -12.59 -2.06 18.16
C ALA A 100 -12.05 -3.34 17.51
N GLN A 101 -12.70 -3.79 16.43
CA GLN A 101 -12.25 -4.94 15.64
C GLN A 101 -11.95 -4.48 14.22
N ILE A 102 -10.86 -4.98 13.67
CA ILE A 102 -10.46 -4.71 12.28
C ILE A 102 -11.42 -5.46 11.35
N SER A 103 -11.99 -4.75 10.38
CA SER A 103 -12.92 -5.33 9.41
C SER A 103 -12.21 -6.31 8.46
N PRO A 104 -12.94 -7.21 7.77
CA PRO A 104 -12.36 -8.08 6.76
C PRO A 104 -11.64 -7.32 5.64
N LEU A 105 -12.17 -6.19 5.16
CA LEU A 105 -11.51 -5.37 4.14
C LEU A 105 -10.22 -4.74 4.64
N MET A 106 -10.20 -4.25 5.88
CA MET A 106 -8.99 -3.73 6.51
C MET A 106 -7.93 -4.82 6.68
N LYS A 107 -8.33 -6.07 6.99
CA LYS A 107 -7.41 -7.22 7.03
C LYS A 107 -6.87 -7.57 5.64
N MET A 108 -7.71 -7.54 4.62
CA MET A 108 -7.24 -7.77 3.25
C MET A 108 -6.27 -6.69 2.80
N LEU A 109 -6.50 -5.42 3.18
CA LEU A 109 -5.53 -4.35 2.92
C LEU A 109 -4.19 -4.62 3.63
N GLN A 110 -4.22 -5.07 4.88
CA GLN A 110 -3.00 -5.49 5.60
C GLN A 110 -2.30 -6.67 4.90
N GLN A 111 -3.06 -7.64 4.40
CA GLN A 111 -2.49 -8.76 3.62
C GLN A 111 -1.89 -8.29 2.29
N LEU A 112 -2.49 -7.30 1.63
CA LEU A 112 -1.93 -6.68 0.43
C LEU A 112 -0.60 -5.99 0.74
N ASP A 113 -0.52 -5.33 1.90
CA ASP A 113 0.71 -4.70 2.39
C ASP A 113 1.79 -5.72 2.79
N GLU A 114 1.40 -6.92 3.20
CA GLU A 114 2.26 -8.03 3.59
C GLU A 114 2.57 -9.01 2.44
N SER A 115 1.96 -8.82 1.26
CA SER A 115 2.19 -9.71 0.12
C SER A 115 3.61 -9.56 -0.42
N PRO A 116 4.31 -10.68 -0.74
CA PRO A 116 5.68 -10.63 -1.24
C PRO A 116 5.71 -9.92 -2.60
N LEU A 117 6.39 -8.77 -2.63
CA LEU A 117 6.40 -7.84 -3.76
C LEU A 117 7.38 -8.26 -4.87
N VAL A 118 7.90 -9.49 -4.86
CA VAL A 118 8.71 -10.05 -5.96
C VAL A 118 8.52 -11.57 -6.00
N SER A 119 7.91 -12.11 -7.06
CA SER A 119 7.87 -13.56 -7.27
C SER A 119 9.29 -14.10 -7.46
N GLY A 120 9.80 -14.86 -6.47
CA GLY A 120 11.14 -15.46 -6.49
C GLY A 120 12.20 -14.74 -5.64
N ASN A 121 11.83 -13.70 -4.90
CA ASN A 121 12.73 -13.02 -3.96
C ASN A 121 12.00 -12.84 -2.62
N SER A 122 12.48 -13.46 -1.54
CA SER A 122 11.91 -13.32 -0.18
C SER A 122 12.12 -11.91 0.41
N ASN A 123 12.44 -10.93 -0.41
CA ASN A 123 12.91 -9.61 -0.04
C ASN A 123 11.85 -8.58 -0.41
N ARG A 124 11.17 -8.03 0.60
CA ARG A 124 10.25 -6.91 0.46
C ARG A 124 11.04 -5.60 0.50
N LEU A 125 10.82 -4.73 -0.48
CA LEU A 125 11.32 -3.36 -0.41
C LEU A 125 10.44 -2.57 0.57
N VAL A 126 11.04 -2.20 1.70
CA VAL A 126 10.41 -1.39 2.74
C VAL A 126 11.09 -0.03 2.74
N TYR A 127 10.28 1.02 2.62
CA TYR A 127 10.78 2.37 2.77
C TYR A 127 10.87 2.72 4.25
N LEU A 128 12.07 3.03 4.74
CA LEU A 128 12.27 3.70 6.02
C LEU A 128 12.15 5.20 5.79
N HIS A 129 11.05 5.79 6.21
CA HIS A 129 10.93 7.25 6.27
C HIS A 129 11.76 7.78 7.46
N ASP A 130 13.05 7.98 7.24
CA ASP A 130 13.84 8.91 8.02
C ASP A 130 13.59 10.32 7.46
N PRO A 131 13.15 11.30 8.27
CA PRO A 131 12.91 12.67 7.81
C PRO A 131 14.16 13.37 7.25
N ASN A 132 15.36 12.87 7.53
CA ASN A 132 16.63 13.39 7.02
C ASN A 132 17.24 12.54 5.90
N TYR A 133 16.99 11.22 5.90
CA TYR A 133 17.62 10.27 4.97
C TYR A 133 16.66 9.19 4.46
N PRO A 134 15.78 9.53 3.51
CA PRO A 134 14.82 8.58 2.96
C PRO A 134 15.57 7.39 2.33
N GLN A 135 15.41 6.19 2.90
CA GLN A 135 16.17 5.01 2.49
C GLN A 135 15.27 3.80 2.28
N TRP A 136 15.55 3.07 1.21
CA TRP A 136 14.93 1.77 0.95
C TRP A 136 15.77 0.67 1.60
N SER A 137 15.13 -0.18 2.39
CA SER A 137 15.73 -1.40 2.89
C SER A 137 15.03 -2.61 2.30
N SER A 138 15.83 -3.55 1.83
CA SER A 138 15.36 -4.89 1.51
C SER A 138 15.20 -5.64 2.84
N VAL A 139 13.96 -5.97 3.20
CA VAL A 139 13.66 -6.78 4.38
C VAL A 139 13.35 -8.19 3.89
N SER A 140 14.08 -9.18 4.38
CA SER A 140 13.74 -10.59 4.12
C SER A 140 12.57 -11.00 5.00
N ASP A 141 11.53 -11.57 4.40
CA ASP A 141 10.37 -12.17 5.09
C ASP A 141 10.72 -13.57 5.67
N ASN A 142 11.95 -13.77 6.15
CA ASN A 142 12.30 -15.00 6.86
C ASN A 142 11.69 -14.95 8.27
N HIS A 143 10.59 -15.68 8.45
CA HIS A 143 10.14 -16.19 9.74
C HIS A 143 10.53 -17.66 9.88
#